data_AF-A0A2E9T522-F1
#
_entry.id   AF-A0A2E9T522-F1
#
_cell.length_a   1.000
_cell.length_b   1.000
_cell.length_c   1.000
_cell.angle_alpha   90.00
_cell.angle_beta   90.00
_cell.angle_gamma   90.00
#
_symmetry.space_group_name_H-M   'P 1'
#
loop_
_entity.id
_entity.type
_entity.pdbx_description
1 polymer ?
#
loop_
_entity_poly.entity_id
_entity_poly.type
_entity_poly.pdbx_seq_one_letter_code
_entity_poly.pdbx_strand_id
1 'polypeptide(L)'
;MCIPFETIIMNFYLYLIGALLAITGGAFSFYFYAVSIGRMPYRQWWVPRICQIDLTNCVAITRTKYGQIFGITNSISGTIFLIIYGYTLLTAAIGWVDPLLPFIMGVFTILIGLYLVYGLFKLKTVCPLCITIHTMSLVIFILQLIIVY
;
A
#
# COMPACT_ATOMS: atom_id res chain seq x y z
N MET A 1 10.11 24.87 21.70
CA MET A 1 9.73 25.32 20.36
C MET A 1 8.21 25.13 20.25
N CYS A 2 7.43 26.21 20.26
CA CYS A 2 5.98 26.11 20.14
C CYS A 2 5.63 25.88 18.66
N ILE A 3 5.24 24.66 18.32
CA ILE A 3 4.73 24.36 16.99
C ILE A 3 3.42 25.13 16.81
N PRO A 4 3.25 25.93 15.73
CA PRO A 4 2.02 26.71 15.53
C PRO A 4 0.79 25.79 15.45
N PHE A 5 -0.33 26.22 16.00
CA PHE A 5 -1.56 25.43 16.03
C PHE A 5 -2.04 24.98 14.63
N GLU A 6 -1.80 25.81 13.61
CA GLU A 6 -2.11 25.48 12.21
C GLU A 6 -1.31 24.29 11.68
N THR A 7 -0.05 24.12 12.07
CA THR A 7 0.76 22.97 11.62
C THR A 7 0.36 21.68 12.34
N ILE A 8 -0.16 21.76 13.56
CA ILE A 8 -0.75 20.60 14.26
C ILE A 8 -1.98 20.09 13.50
N ILE A 9 -2.88 21.00 13.12
CA ILE A 9 -4.09 20.66 12.35
C ILE A 9 -3.72 20.10 10.97
N MET A 10 -2.78 20.73 10.27
CA MET A 10 -2.33 20.25 8.97
C MET A 10 -1.74 18.84 9.05
N ASN A 11 -0.87 18.57 10.03
CA ASN A 11 -0.27 17.26 10.24
C ASN A 11 -1.32 16.18 10.53
N PHE A 12 -2.34 16.51 11.34
CA PHE A 12 -3.46 15.60 11.61
C PHE A 12 -4.16 15.16 10.32
N TYR A 13 -4.49 16.11 9.44
CA TYR A 13 -5.13 15.78 8.15
C TYR A 13 -4.21 14.97 7.23
N LEU A 14 -2.90 15.27 7.18
CA LEU A 14 -1.95 14.51 6.38
C LEU A 14 -1.84 13.05 6.85
N TYR A 15 -1.79 12.82 8.16
CA TYR A 15 -1.82 11.47 8.72
C TYR A 15 -3.14 10.74 8.42
N LEU A 16 -4.28 11.43 8.54
CA LEU A 16 -5.58 10.85 8.23
C LEU A 16 -5.70 10.46 6.76
N ILE A 17 -5.26 11.34 5.85
CA ILE A 17 -5.22 11.05 4.41
C ILE A 17 -4.32 9.84 4.15
N GLY A 18 -3.11 9.82 4.73
CA GLY A 18 -2.19 8.68 4.62
C GLY A 18 -2.81 7.37 5.11
N ALA A 19 -3.50 7.40 6.25
CA ALA A 19 -4.17 6.24 6.80
C ALA A 19 -5.27 5.69 5.88
N LEU A 20 -6.11 6.59 5.32
CA LEU A 20 -7.16 6.21 4.37
C LEU A 20 -6.57 5.60 3.09
N LEU A 21 -5.47 6.17 2.57
CA LEU A 21 -4.76 5.58 1.43
C LEU A 21 -4.19 4.20 1.77
N ALA A 22 -3.59 4.03 2.95
CA ALA A 22 -3.01 2.76 3.37
C ALA A 22 -4.09 1.68 3.50
N ILE A 23 -5.23 1.99 4.14
CA ILE A 23 -6.36 1.07 4.27
C ILE A 23 -6.92 0.71 2.89
N THR A 24 -7.06 1.68 1.99
CA THR A 24 -7.51 1.45 0.61
C THR A 24 -6.55 0.55 -0.17
N GLY A 25 -5.23 0.80 -0.06
CA GLY A 25 -4.20 -0.06 -0.65
C GLY A 25 -4.21 -1.48 -0.06
N GLY A 26 -4.50 -1.61 1.23
CA GLY A 26 -4.68 -2.89 1.91
C GLY A 26 -5.91 -3.64 1.39
N ALA A 27 -7.04 -2.95 1.20
CA ALA A 27 -8.25 -3.53 0.62
C ALA A 27 -8.02 -4.01 -0.82
N PHE A 28 -7.28 -3.24 -1.64
CA PHE A 28 -6.89 -3.67 -2.98
C PHE A 28 -5.93 -4.87 -2.97
N SER A 29 -4.98 -4.91 -2.04
CA SER A 29 -4.10 -6.07 -1.85
C SER A 29 -4.89 -7.32 -1.47
N PHE A 30 -5.90 -7.18 -0.59
CA PHE A 30 -6.79 -8.26 -0.19
C PHE A 30 -7.64 -8.74 -1.36
N TYR A 31 -8.21 -7.81 -2.14
CA TYR A 31 -8.95 -8.12 -3.36
C TYR A 31 -8.11 -8.94 -4.34
N PHE A 32 -6.86 -8.54 -4.57
CA PHE A 32 -5.95 -9.29 -5.42
C PHE A 32 -5.67 -10.69 -4.91
N TYR A 33 -5.42 -10.83 -3.61
CA TYR A 33 -5.28 -12.14 -2.99
C TYR A 33 -6.54 -13.00 -3.18
N ALA A 34 -7.71 -12.49 -2.83
CA ALA A 34 -8.99 -13.20 -2.90
C ALA A 34 -9.33 -13.67 -4.32
N VAL A 35 -9.08 -12.83 -5.34
CA VAL A 35 -9.25 -13.21 -6.74
C VAL A 35 -8.23 -14.26 -7.17
N SER A 36 -6.96 -14.14 -6.73
CA SER A 36 -5.90 -15.09 -7.10
C SER A 36 -6.13 -16.52 -6.59
N ILE A 37 -6.84 -16.67 -5.47
CA ILE A 37 -7.23 -17.97 -4.89
C ILE A 37 -8.63 -18.42 -5.32
N GLY A 38 -9.30 -17.68 -6.20
CA GLY A 38 -10.65 -18.00 -6.70
C GLY A 38 -11.79 -17.79 -5.69
N ARG A 39 -11.56 -17.02 -4.62
CA ARG A 39 -12.58 -16.72 -3.59
C ARG A 39 -13.45 -15.50 -3.91
N MET A 40 -13.05 -14.68 -4.88
CA MET A 40 -13.84 -13.54 -5.36
C MET A 40 -13.84 -13.48 -6.90
N PRO A 41 -14.93 -13.01 -7.52
CA PRO A 41 -14.95 -12.77 -8.96
C PRO A 41 -14.08 -11.56 -9.33
N TYR A 42 -13.51 -11.60 -10.54
CA TYR A 42 -12.63 -10.58 -11.14
C TYR A 42 -13.26 -9.19 -11.31
N ARG A 43 -14.59 -9.10 -11.19
CA ARG A 43 -15.34 -7.87 -11.36
C ARG A 43 -16.10 -7.57 -10.07
N GLN A 44 -15.69 -6.49 -9.41
CA GLN A 44 -16.32 -5.98 -8.21
C GLN A 44 -16.85 -4.57 -8.46
N TRP A 45 -17.99 -4.23 -7.86
CA TRP A 45 -18.66 -2.95 -8.05
C TRP A 45 -17.88 -1.76 -7.46
N TRP A 46 -17.08 -2.00 -6.43
CA TRP A 46 -16.28 -0.99 -5.72
C TRP A 46 -14.87 -0.80 -6.32
N VAL A 47 -14.43 -1.67 -7.24
CA VAL A 47 -13.11 -1.59 -7.89
C VAL A 47 -13.26 -0.98 -9.29
N PRO A 48 -12.55 0.13 -9.60
CA PRO A 48 -12.59 0.75 -10.93
C PRO A 48 -12.22 -0.23 -12.03
N ARG A 49 -12.87 -0.14 -13.20
CA ARG A 49 -12.61 -1.06 -14.34
C ARG A 49 -11.14 -1.11 -14.76
N ILE A 50 -10.43 0.01 -14.66
CA ILE A 50 -8.99 0.11 -14.96
C ILE A 50 -8.10 -0.65 -13.98
N CYS A 51 -8.57 -0.89 -12.75
CA CYS A 51 -7.85 -1.61 -11.70
C CYS A 51 -8.34 -3.06 -11.54
N GLN A 52 -9.27 -3.52 -12.39
CA GLN A 52 -9.74 -4.91 -12.35
C GLN A 52 -8.66 -5.87 -12.83
N ILE A 53 -8.66 -7.06 -12.24
CA ILE A 53 -7.61 -8.06 -12.46
C ILE A 53 -7.89 -8.75 -13.79
N ASP A 54 -6.95 -8.62 -14.74
CA ASP A 54 -6.94 -9.43 -15.94
C ASP A 54 -6.32 -10.80 -15.62
N LEU A 55 -7.06 -11.85 -15.98
CA LEU A 55 -6.77 -13.27 -15.74
C LEU A 55 -5.44 -13.70 -16.33
N THR A 56 -5.03 -13.08 -17.44
CA THR A 56 -3.86 -13.50 -18.23
C THR A 56 -2.54 -12.99 -17.66
N ASN A 57 -2.53 -11.76 -17.12
CA ASN A 57 -1.28 -11.07 -16.76
C ASN A 57 -1.09 -10.91 -15.24
N CYS A 58 -2.12 -10.47 -14.52
CA CYS A 58 -2.00 -10.14 -13.09
C CYS A 58 -1.95 -11.40 -12.20
N VAL A 59 -2.77 -12.42 -12.52
CA VAL A 59 -2.81 -13.68 -11.73
C VAL A 59 -1.57 -14.53 -11.98
N ALA A 60 -0.97 -14.47 -13.17
CA ALA A 60 0.25 -15.20 -13.47
C ALA A 60 1.41 -14.80 -12.55
N ILE A 61 1.49 -13.52 -12.15
CA ILE A 61 2.54 -13.00 -11.27
C ILE A 61 2.53 -13.68 -9.89
N THR A 62 1.37 -14.02 -9.33
CA THR A 62 1.26 -14.61 -7.98
C THR A 62 1.86 -16.01 -7.87
N ARG A 63 2.09 -16.67 -9.00
CA ARG A 63 2.71 -18.00 -9.09
C ARG A 63 4.22 -17.93 -9.36
N THR A 64 4.78 -16.74 -9.50
CA THR A 64 6.22 -16.54 -9.78
C THR A 64 7.00 -16.35 -8.48
N LYS A 65 8.33 -16.51 -8.55
CA LYS A 65 9.26 -16.21 -7.44
C LYS A 65 9.15 -14.76 -6.95
N TYR A 66 8.68 -13.84 -7.79
CA TYR A 66 8.48 -12.43 -7.43
C TYR A 66 7.10 -12.17 -6.82
N GLY A 67 6.15 -13.09 -6.97
CA GLY A 67 4.81 -13.00 -6.37
C GLY A 67 4.69 -13.65 -5.00
N GLN A 68 5.72 -14.37 -4.55
CA GLN A 68 5.76 -15.07 -3.27
C GLN A 68 7.07 -14.82 -2.53
N ILE A 69 6.97 -14.45 -1.27
CA ILE A 69 8.10 -14.38 -0.34
C ILE A 69 7.90 -15.51 0.68
N PHE A 70 8.86 -16.43 0.77
CA PHE A 70 8.77 -17.65 1.61
C PHE A 70 7.48 -18.48 1.40
N GLY A 71 6.97 -18.54 0.16
CA GLY A 71 5.74 -19.27 -0.18
C GLY A 71 4.44 -18.53 0.18
N ILE A 72 4.54 -17.37 0.83
CA ILE A 72 3.40 -16.49 1.12
C ILE A 72 3.26 -15.50 -0.03
N THR A 73 2.06 -15.35 -0.58
CA THR A 73 1.80 -14.39 -1.65
C THR A 73 2.05 -12.96 -1.16
N ASN A 74 2.75 -12.16 -1.94
CA ASN A 74 3.09 -10.79 -1.55
C ASN A 74 1.85 -9.91 -1.32
N SER A 75 0.72 -10.26 -1.92
CA SER A 75 -0.55 -9.57 -1.70
C SER A 75 -1.15 -9.77 -0.32
N ILE A 76 -1.05 -10.95 0.29
CA ILE A 76 -1.54 -11.15 1.66
C ILE A 76 -0.59 -10.46 2.67
N SER A 77 0.72 -10.56 2.44
CA SER A 77 1.72 -9.84 3.24
C SER A 77 1.49 -8.32 3.16
N GLY A 78 1.32 -7.79 1.95
CA GLY A 78 1.01 -6.38 1.71
C GLY A 78 -0.31 -5.94 2.33
N THR A 79 -1.34 -6.79 2.33
CA THR A 79 -2.62 -6.52 3.01
C THR A 79 -2.42 -6.28 4.50
N ILE A 80 -1.77 -7.23 5.18
CA ILE A 80 -1.50 -7.14 6.62
C ILE A 80 -0.66 -5.91 6.92
N PHE A 81 0.42 -5.72 6.15
CA PHE A 81 1.33 -4.59 6.35
C PHE A 81 0.62 -3.24 6.17
N LEU A 82 -0.15 -3.06 5.09
CA LEU A 82 -0.83 -1.79 4.79
C LEU A 82 -1.95 -1.48 5.79
N ILE A 83 -2.65 -2.48 6.32
CA ILE A 83 -3.64 -2.28 7.38
C ILE A 83 -2.95 -1.84 8.68
N ILE A 84 -1.87 -2.52 9.07
CA ILE A 84 -1.09 -2.13 10.26
C ILE A 84 -0.52 -0.72 10.05
N TYR A 85 -0.03 -0.40 8.85
CA TYR A 85 0.51 0.91 8.52
C TYR A 85 -0.55 2.01 8.58
N GLY A 86 -1.77 1.73 8.10
CA GLY A 86 -2.90 2.64 8.26
C GLY A 86 -3.24 2.89 9.74
N TYR A 87 -3.20 1.85 10.56
CA TYR A 87 -3.41 1.98 12.00
C TYR A 87 -2.30 2.79 12.68
N THR A 88 -1.03 2.57 12.34
CA THR A 88 0.07 3.36 12.90
C THR A 88 0.03 4.83 12.49
N LEU A 89 -0.47 5.14 11.30
CA LEU A 89 -0.73 6.52 10.87
C LEU A 89 -1.87 7.18 11.68
N LEU A 90 -2.94 6.44 11.99
CA LEU A 90 -4.03 6.95 12.83
C LEU A 90 -3.56 7.22 14.27
N THR A 91 -2.79 6.31 14.85
CA THR A 91 -2.27 6.50 16.20
C THR A 91 -1.21 7.60 16.27
N ALA A 92 -0.43 7.79 15.20
CA ALA A 92 0.47 8.95 15.07
C ALA A 92 -0.29 10.28 14.98
N ALA A 93 -1.46 10.31 14.32
CA ALA A 93 -2.30 11.51 14.23
C ALA A 93 -2.78 12.01 15.61
N ILE A 94 -3.01 11.08 16.56
CA ILE A 94 -3.48 11.38 17.92
C ILE A 94 -2.28 11.55 18.90
N GLY A 95 -1.05 11.39 18.41
CA GLY A 95 0.17 11.53 19.21
C GLY A 95 0.47 10.35 20.13
N TRP A 96 -0.14 9.19 19.90
CA TRP A 96 0.13 7.95 20.67
C TRP A 96 1.40 7.23 20.22
N VAL A 97 1.80 7.44 18.97
CA VAL A 97 2.96 6.79 18.36
C VAL A 97 3.89 7.85 17.80
N ASP A 98 5.19 7.69 18.03
CA ASP A 98 6.21 8.58 17.49
C ASP A 98 6.18 8.60 15.95
N PRO A 99 6.25 9.78 15.30
CA PRO A 99 6.31 9.94 13.84
C PRO A 99 7.42 9.14 13.14
N LEU A 100 8.47 8.79 13.88
CA LEU A 100 9.59 8.00 13.36
C LEU A 100 9.16 6.58 12.96
N LEU A 101 8.23 5.96 13.69
CA LEU A 101 7.76 4.60 13.39
C LEU A 101 7.05 4.50 12.04
N PRO A 102 6.00 5.30 11.74
CA PRO A 102 5.36 5.25 10.44
C PRO A 102 6.31 5.72 9.32
N PHE A 103 7.29 6.59 9.59
CA PHE A 103 8.32 6.96 8.62
C PHE A 103 9.22 5.78 8.22
N ILE A 104 9.72 5.01 9.20
CA ILE A 104 10.52 3.80 8.95
C ILE A 104 9.69 2.78 8.15
N MET A 105 8.43 2.56 8.52
CA MET A 105 7.51 1.69 7.77
C MET A 105 7.34 2.17 6.32
N GLY A 106 7.23 3.47 6.09
CA GLY A 106 7.17 4.07 4.76
C GLY A 106 8.41 3.74 3.93
N VAL A 107 9.62 3.95 4.47
CA VAL A 107 10.89 3.61 3.79
C VAL A 107 10.93 2.13 3.39
N PHE A 108 10.59 1.22 4.32
CA PHE A 108 10.53 -0.22 4.02
C PHE A 108 9.53 -0.53 2.90
N THR A 109 8.37 0.12 2.90
CA THR A 109 7.35 -0.07 1.86
C THR A 109 7.87 0.33 0.49
N ILE A 110 8.58 1.45 0.39
CA ILE A 110 9.18 1.93 -0.87
C ILE A 110 10.26 0.97 -1.36
N LEU A 111 11.15 0.52 -0.49
CA LEU A 111 12.21 -0.43 -0.87
C LEU A 111 11.63 -1.74 -1.41
N ILE A 112 10.65 -2.32 -0.72
CA ILE A 112 9.96 -3.53 -1.16
C ILE A 112 9.17 -3.26 -2.45
N GLY A 113 8.51 -2.11 -2.55
CA GLY A 113 7.75 -1.70 -3.72
C GLY A 113 8.61 -1.58 -4.98
N LEU A 114 9.79 -0.96 -4.87
CA LEU A 114 10.76 -0.87 -5.97
C LEU A 114 11.23 -2.25 -6.43
N TYR A 115 11.50 -3.15 -5.50
CA TYR A 115 11.86 -4.54 -5.82
C TYR A 115 10.74 -5.27 -6.60
N LEU A 116 9.49 -5.11 -6.18
CA LEU A 116 8.33 -5.76 -6.82
C LEU A 116 8.04 -5.17 -8.20
N VAL A 117 8.08 -3.84 -8.33
CA VAL A 117 7.93 -3.16 -9.62
C VAL A 117 9.04 -3.56 -10.59
N TYR A 118 10.28 -3.68 -10.12
CA TYR A 118 11.37 -4.22 -10.93
C TYR A 118 11.11 -5.65 -11.39
N GLY A 119 10.57 -6.50 -10.50
CA GLY A 119 10.11 -7.85 -10.85
C GLY A 119 9.05 -7.85 -11.95
N LEU A 120 8.09 -6.92 -11.88
CA LEU A 120 7.02 -6.74 -12.86
C LEU A 120 7.57 -6.45 -14.27
N PHE A 121 8.53 -5.52 -14.37
CA PHE A 121 9.24 -5.23 -15.62
C PHE A 121 10.02 -6.44 -16.15
N LYS A 122 10.70 -7.17 -15.26
CA LYS A 122 11.47 -8.37 -15.64
C LYS A 122 10.58 -9.50 -16.16
N LEU A 123 9.37 -9.62 -15.61
CA LEU A 123 8.34 -10.57 -16.03
C LEU A 123 7.58 -10.14 -17.29
N LYS A 124 7.82 -8.93 -17.82
CA LYS A 124 7.11 -8.34 -18.98
C LYS A 124 5.58 -8.34 -18.82
N THR A 125 5.09 -8.28 -17.59
CA THR A 125 3.66 -8.22 -17.28
C THR A 125 3.37 -6.84 -16.70
N VAL A 126 2.24 -6.23 -17.05
CA VAL A 126 1.84 -4.93 -16.47
C VAL A 126 0.57 -5.19 -15.67
N CYS A 127 0.65 -5.05 -14.34
CA CYS A 127 -0.52 -5.18 -13.49
C CYS A 127 -0.96 -3.81 -12.97
N PRO A 128 -2.06 -3.24 -13.47
CA PRO A 128 -2.49 -1.88 -13.11
C PRO A 128 -2.84 -1.76 -11.62
N LEU A 129 -3.35 -2.84 -11.01
CA LEU A 129 -3.65 -2.86 -9.58
C LEU A 129 -2.37 -2.75 -8.72
N CYS A 130 -1.31 -3.49 -9.07
CA CYS A 130 -0.02 -3.40 -8.36
C CYS A 130 0.58 -2.01 -8.50
N ILE A 131 0.53 -1.42 -9.70
CA ILE A 131 0.98 -0.04 -9.94
C ILE A 131 0.17 0.95 -9.08
N THR A 132 -1.14 0.75 -8.98
CA THR A 132 -2.02 1.60 -8.14
C THR A 132 -1.63 1.51 -6.65
N ILE A 133 -1.40 0.30 -6.13
CA ILE A 133 -1.01 0.14 -4.72
C ILE A 133 0.37 0.77 -4.45
N HIS A 134 1.35 0.54 -5.33
CA HIS A 134 2.69 1.12 -5.18
C HIS A 134 2.70 2.65 -5.32
N THR A 135 1.87 3.21 -6.20
CA THR A 135 1.71 4.67 -6.32
C THR A 135 1.03 5.24 -5.08
N MET A 136 -0.01 4.60 -4.53
CA MET A 136 -0.59 4.99 -3.24
C MET A 136 0.45 4.98 -2.11
N SER A 137 1.27 3.93 -2.02
CA SER A 137 2.36 3.85 -1.03
C SER A 137 3.40 4.96 -1.21
N LEU A 138 3.73 5.33 -2.44
CA LEU A 138 4.62 6.45 -2.75
C LEU A 138 4.02 7.77 -2.27
N VAL A 139 2.74 8.02 -2.54
CA VAL A 139 2.04 9.22 -2.06
C VAL A 139 2.06 9.29 -0.54
N ILE A 140 1.78 8.19 0.17
CA ILE A 140 1.84 8.15 1.64
C ILE A 140 3.24 8.54 2.14
N PHE A 141 4.30 8.04 1.51
CA PHE A 141 5.67 8.38 1.88
C PHE A 141 6.00 9.87 1.65
N ILE A 142 5.52 10.47 0.54
CA ILE A 142 5.67 11.91 0.31
C ILE A 142 4.95 12.72 1.38
N LEU A 143 3.72 12.33 1.75
CA LEU A 143 2.98 13.02 2.82
C LEU A 143 3.76 12.96 4.14
N GLN A 144 4.40 11.84 4.45
CA GLN A 144 5.25 11.72 5.64
C GLN A 144 6.49 12.61 5.59
N LEU A 145 7.12 12.78 4.43
CA LEU A 145 8.25 13.71 4.28
C LEU A 145 7.85 15.15 4.63
N ILE A 146 6.65 15.58 4.25
CA ILE A 146 6.11 16.91 4.58
C ILE A 146 5.84 17.07 6.09
N ILE A 147 5.57 15.97 6.80
CA ILE A 147 5.32 16.01 8.24
C ILE A 147 6.63 16.04 9.04
N VAL A 148 7.66 15.31 8.55
CA VAL A 148 8.95 15.15 9.23
C VAL A 148 9.90 16.33 8.95
N TYR A 149 9.82 16.94 7.77
CA TYR A 149 10.66 18.07 7.33
C TYR A 149 9.85 19.35 7.18
#